data_AF-A0A835LI86-F1
#
_entry.id   AF-A0A835LI86-F1
#
_cell.length_a   1.000
_cell.length_b   1.000
_cell.length_c   1.000
_cell.angle_alpha   90.00
_cell.angle_beta   90.00
_cell.angle_gamma   90.00
#
_symmetry.space_group_name_H-M   'P 1'
#
loop_
_entity.id
_entity.type
_entity.pdbx_description
1 polymer ?
#
loop_
_entity_poly.entity_id
_entity_poly.type
_entity_poly.pdbx_seq_one_letter_code
_entity_poly.pdbx_strand_id
1 'polypeptide(L)'
;VLRDGKWNKEDAAVLVPGDVISIKLGDIVPADARLLEGDPLKIDQSSLTGESLPVTKGPGDGVYSGSTCKQGELEAVVIATGVHTFFGKAAHLVDSTNQVGHFQKVSLNCYWELLHMFHCRGNDYRDHRHVSHTRPEVYLILSLSGSIT
;
A
#
# COMPACT_ATOMS: atom_id res chain seq x y z
N VAL A 1 10.29 5.58 -18.41
CA VAL A 1 10.27 7.06 -18.39
C VAL A 1 11.33 7.60 -19.34
N LEU A 2 11.02 8.67 -20.06
CA LEU A 2 11.97 9.37 -20.93
C LEU A 2 12.58 10.55 -20.14
N ARG A 3 13.88 10.46 -19.83
CA ARG A 3 14.67 11.53 -19.20
C ARG A 3 15.99 11.67 -19.94
N ASP A 4 16.45 12.91 -20.16
CA ASP A 4 17.69 13.20 -20.92
C ASP A 4 17.73 12.57 -22.33
N GLY A 5 16.56 12.43 -22.97
CA GLY A 5 16.41 11.79 -24.28
C GLY A 5 16.60 10.27 -24.28
N LYS A 6 16.70 9.62 -23.11
CA LYS A 6 16.85 8.16 -22.97
C LYS A 6 15.68 7.55 -22.23
N TRP A 7 15.25 6.38 -22.72
CA TRP A 7 14.23 5.56 -22.06
C TRP A 7 14.84 4.75 -20.93
N ASN A 8 14.41 5.01 -19.70
CA ASN A 8 14.80 4.29 -18.50
C ASN A 8 13.60 3.56 -17.88
N LYS A 9 13.82 2.36 -17.36
CA LYS A 9 12.81 1.62 -16.60
C LYS A 9 12.96 1.96 -15.12
N GLU A 10 11.98 2.65 -14.58
CA GLU A 10 11.99 3.17 -13.22
C GLU A 10 10.75 2.69 -12.46
N ASP A 11 10.82 2.73 -11.13
CA ASP A 11 9.66 2.46 -10.27
C ASP A 11 8.58 3.55 -10.45
N ALA A 12 7.31 3.17 -10.34
CA ALA A 12 6.21 4.13 -10.31
C ALA A 12 6.34 5.14 -9.16
N ALA A 13 6.95 4.75 -8.04
CA ALA A 13 7.16 5.60 -6.88
C ALA A 13 8.10 6.80 -7.12
N VAL A 14 8.98 6.72 -8.13
CA VAL A 14 9.95 7.79 -8.45
C VAL A 14 9.49 8.68 -9.63
N LEU A 15 8.28 8.45 -10.14
CA LEU A 15 7.68 9.28 -11.18
C LEU A 15 7.30 10.65 -10.62
N VAL A 16 7.51 11.68 -11.43
CA VAL A 16 7.13 13.06 -11.13
C VAL A 16 6.23 13.62 -12.24
N PRO A 17 5.32 14.57 -11.92
CA PRO A 17 4.59 15.30 -12.95
C PRO A 17 5.54 15.93 -13.99
N GLY A 18 5.21 15.78 -15.26
CA GLY A 18 6.04 16.20 -16.40
C GLY A 18 6.89 15.07 -16.99
N ASP A 19 7.04 13.93 -16.31
CA ASP A 19 7.67 12.75 -16.89
C ASP A 19 6.87 12.23 -18.09
N VAL A 20 7.58 11.76 -19.13
CA VAL A 20 6.96 11.05 -20.25
C VAL A 20 7.11 9.55 -20.04
N ILE A 21 5.99 8.84 -20.10
CA ILE A 21 5.89 7.38 -19.94
C ILE A 21 5.35 6.76 -21.23
N SER A 22 5.76 5.53 -21.51
CA SER A 22 5.20 4.72 -22.60
C SER A 22 4.25 3.70 -21.99
N ILE A 23 3.03 3.62 -22.51
CA ILE A 23 1.98 2.70 -22.08
C ILE A 23 1.79 1.69 -23.20
N LYS A 24 2.03 0.40 -22.91
CA LYS A 24 1.92 -0.69 -23.88
C LYS A 24 0.78 -1.64 -23.52
N LEU A 25 0.45 -2.53 -24.45
CA LEU A 25 -0.50 -3.61 -24.21
C LEU A 25 -0.12 -4.41 -22.94
N GLY A 26 -1.06 -4.54 -22.02
CA GLY A 26 -0.89 -5.28 -20.77
C GLY A 26 -0.31 -4.46 -19.61
N ASP A 27 0.16 -3.24 -19.87
CA ASP A 27 0.70 -2.39 -18.82
C ASP A 27 -0.41 -1.88 -17.90
N ILE A 28 -0.09 -1.83 -16.61
CA ILE A 28 -0.85 -1.10 -15.62
C ILE A 28 -0.34 0.34 -15.61
N VAL A 29 -1.25 1.29 -15.77
CA VAL A 29 -0.93 2.72 -15.77
C VAL A 29 -0.39 3.12 -14.39
N PRO A 30 0.87 3.59 -14.28
CA PRO A 30 1.52 3.81 -12.99
C PRO A 30 1.09 5.12 -12.30
N ALA A 31 0.62 6.10 -13.07
CA ALA A 31 0.31 7.44 -12.62
C ALA A 31 -0.79 8.05 -13.49
N ASP A 32 -1.46 9.10 -13.00
CA ASP A 32 -2.42 9.83 -13.83
C ASP A 32 -1.65 10.61 -14.90
N ALA A 33 -2.00 10.40 -16.16
CA ALA A 33 -1.28 10.93 -17.30
C ALA A 33 -2.22 11.41 -18.41
N ARG A 34 -1.72 12.25 -19.31
CA ARG A 34 -2.40 12.67 -20.53
C ARG A 34 -1.72 12.07 -21.73
N LEU A 35 -2.51 11.44 -22.58
CA LEU A 35 -2.03 10.77 -23.78
C LEU A 35 -1.48 11.80 -24.78
N LEU A 36 -0.31 11.50 -25.33
CA LEU A 36 0.32 12.26 -26.40
C LEU A 36 -0.24 11.81 -27.77
N GLU A 37 0.33 12.33 -28.85
CA GLU A 37 -0.12 11.99 -30.21
C GLU A 37 0.16 10.53 -30.58
N GLY A 38 -0.75 9.93 -31.35
CA GLY A 38 -0.67 8.57 -31.86
C GLY A 38 -2.02 7.86 -31.88
N ASP A 39 -1.99 6.53 -31.96
CA ASP A 39 -3.21 5.71 -32.09
C ASP A 39 -3.98 5.57 -30.77
N PRO A 40 -5.32 5.52 -30.79
CA PRO A 40 -6.12 5.36 -29.59
C PRO A 40 -5.83 4.06 -28.82
N LEU A 41 -5.85 4.15 -27.50
CA LEU A 41 -5.73 3.02 -26.59
C LEU A 41 -7.10 2.51 -26.14
N LYS A 42 -7.20 1.21 -25.83
CA LYS A 42 -8.29 0.68 -25.01
C LYS A 42 -7.81 0.48 -23.59
N ILE A 43 -8.46 1.17 -22.66
CA ILE A 43 -8.10 1.16 -21.25
C ILE A 43 -9.25 0.53 -20.46
N ASP A 44 -8.92 -0.49 -19.67
CA ASP A 44 -9.81 -1.09 -18.69
C ASP A 44 -9.73 -0.31 -17.38
N GLN A 45 -10.85 0.31 -17.01
CA GLN A 45 -11.00 1.09 -15.78
C GLN A 45 -11.90 0.39 -14.75
N SER A 46 -12.18 -0.92 -14.92
CA SER A 46 -13.02 -1.70 -14.01
C SER A 46 -12.54 -1.65 -12.56
N SER A 47 -11.23 -1.60 -12.34
CA SER A 47 -10.64 -1.46 -11.00
C SER A 47 -10.93 -0.12 -10.32
N LEU A 48 -11.31 0.91 -11.09
CA LEU A 48 -11.49 2.28 -10.62
C LEU A 48 -12.97 2.70 -10.58
N THR A 49 -13.72 2.38 -11.64
CA THR A 49 -15.13 2.80 -11.80
C THR A 49 -16.12 1.66 -11.61
N GLY A 50 -15.66 0.41 -11.63
CA GLY A 50 -16.53 -0.77 -11.63
C GLY A 50 -17.19 -1.07 -12.98
N GLU A 51 -16.85 -0.33 -14.04
CA GLU A 51 -17.35 -0.57 -15.38
C GLU A 51 -16.56 -1.68 -16.08
N SER A 52 -17.24 -2.73 -16.55
CA SER A 52 -16.59 -3.93 -17.09
C SER A 52 -16.08 -3.79 -18.53
N LEU A 53 -16.49 -2.76 -19.27
CA LEU A 53 -16.13 -2.58 -20.68
C LEU A 53 -14.93 -1.63 -20.81
N PRO A 54 -13.89 -2.00 -21.59
CA PRO A 54 -12.77 -1.10 -21.86
C PRO A 54 -13.23 0.17 -22.59
N VAL A 55 -12.69 1.31 -22.17
CA VAL A 55 -12.97 2.62 -22.75
C VAL A 55 -11.88 2.96 -23.77
N THR A 56 -12.27 3.52 -24.91
CA THR A 56 -11.30 4.02 -25.90
C THR A 56 -10.83 5.42 -25.51
N LYS A 57 -9.52 5.64 -25.50
CA LYS A 57 -8.87 6.89 -25.11
C LYS A 57 -7.89 7.32 -26.19
N GLY A 58 -8.06 8.54 -26.69
CA GLY A 58 -7.24 9.11 -27.77
C GLY A 58 -6.24 10.14 -27.27
N PRO A 59 -5.45 10.72 -28.19
CA PRO A 59 -4.56 11.84 -27.89
C PRO A 59 -5.28 12.98 -27.17
N GLY A 60 -4.68 13.51 -26.11
CA GLY A 60 -5.24 14.57 -25.27
C GLY A 60 -6.17 14.08 -24.14
N ASP A 61 -6.63 12.83 -24.17
CA ASP A 61 -7.42 12.26 -23.09
C ASP A 61 -6.56 11.93 -21.85
N GLY A 62 -7.21 11.96 -20.68
CA GLY A 62 -6.63 11.50 -19.43
C GLY A 62 -6.77 9.99 -19.23
N VAL A 63 -5.69 9.37 -18.73
CA VAL A 63 -5.66 8.01 -18.20
C VAL A 63 -5.32 8.04 -16.71
N TYR A 64 -5.89 7.09 -15.96
CA TYR A 64 -5.79 7.08 -14.50
C TYR A 64 -4.91 5.94 -14.00
N SER A 65 -4.18 6.20 -12.91
CA SER A 65 -3.37 5.19 -12.23
C SER A 65 -4.21 3.97 -11.84
N GLY A 66 -3.68 2.76 -12.06
CA GLY A 66 -4.36 1.49 -11.77
C GLY A 66 -5.25 0.97 -12.91
N SER A 67 -5.45 1.76 -13.97
CA SER A 67 -6.11 1.26 -15.19
C SER A 67 -5.19 0.33 -15.97
N THR A 68 -5.72 -0.62 -16.73
CA THR A 68 -4.91 -1.56 -17.53
C THR A 68 -5.09 -1.32 -19.02
N CYS A 69 -4.00 -1.26 -19.78
CA CYS A 69 -4.07 -1.18 -21.23
C CYS A 69 -4.43 -2.54 -21.85
N LYS A 70 -5.55 -2.62 -22.56
CA LYS A 70 -6.05 -3.82 -23.25
C LYS A 70 -5.76 -3.83 -24.74
N GLN A 71 -5.44 -2.68 -25.34
CA GLN A 71 -5.11 -2.58 -26.76
C GLN A 71 -4.36 -1.28 -27.06
N GLY A 72 -3.34 -1.37 -27.93
CA GLY A 72 -2.57 -0.23 -28.42
C GLY A 72 -1.29 0.03 -27.64
N GLU A 73 -0.51 1.00 -28.11
CA GLU A 73 0.66 1.55 -27.45
C GLU A 73 0.71 3.05 -27.70
N LEU A 74 0.91 3.84 -26.65
CA LEU A 74 0.93 5.30 -26.75
C LEU A 74 1.79 5.89 -25.64
N GLU A 75 2.42 7.03 -25.93
CA GLU A 75 3.14 7.80 -24.93
C GLU A 75 2.20 8.74 -24.18
N ALA A 76 2.54 9.06 -22.94
CA ALA A 76 1.73 9.92 -22.08
C ALA A 76 2.62 10.78 -21.19
N VAL A 77 2.17 12.01 -20.92
CA VAL A 77 2.81 12.90 -19.95
C VAL A 77 2.13 12.77 -18.59
N VAL A 78 2.90 12.52 -17.54
CA VAL A 78 2.41 12.38 -16.18
C VAL A 78 1.90 13.72 -15.67
N ILE A 79 0.68 13.74 -15.12
CA ILE A 79 0.05 14.93 -14.53
C ILE A 79 0.03 14.86 -13.00
N ALA A 80 -0.21 13.67 -12.43
CA ALA A 80 -0.24 13.47 -10.98
C ALA A 80 0.27 12.09 -10.60
N THR A 81 0.90 11.99 -9.42
CA THR A 81 1.51 10.77 -8.88
C THR A 81 1.12 10.56 -7.41
N GLY A 82 1.26 9.32 -6.93
CA GLY A 82 1.01 8.95 -5.53
C GLY A 82 -0.38 9.35 -5.03
N VAL A 83 -0.43 10.03 -3.87
CA VAL A 83 -1.68 10.48 -3.23
C VAL A 83 -2.47 11.50 -4.04
N HIS A 84 -1.86 12.12 -5.06
CA HIS A 84 -2.51 13.12 -5.89
C HIS A 84 -3.23 12.53 -7.10
N THR A 85 -3.03 11.24 -7.40
CA THR A 85 -3.79 10.56 -8.44
C THR A 85 -5.25 10.39 -8.04
N PHE A 86 -6.12 10.14 -9.01
CA PHE A 86 -7.52 9.84 -8.76
C PHE A 86 -7.68 8.65 -7.80
N PHE A 87 -6.93 7.57 -8.03
CA PHE A 87 -6.91 6.41 -7.14
C PHE A 87 -6.33 6.74 -5.76
N GLY A 88 -5.23 7.50 -5.71
CA GLY A 88 -4.58 7.89 -4.46
C GLY A 88 -5.48 8.74 -3.57
N LYS A 89 -6.24 9.67 -4.16
CA LYS A 89 -7.25 10.46 -3.44
C LYS A 89 -8.39 9.59 -2.91
N ALA A 90 -8.91 8.67 -3.72
CA ALA A 90 -9.95 7.75 -3.29
C ALA A 90 -9.47 6.86 -2.12
N ALA A 91 -8.26 6.32 -2.21
CA ALA A 91 -7.65 5.53 -1.15
C ALA A 91 -7.44 6.36 0.14
N HIS A 92 -6.95 7.60 0.02
CA HIS A 92 -6.73 8.48 1.17
C HIS A 92 -8.03 8.83 1.92
N LEU A 93 -9.14 9.01 1.20
CA LEU A 93 -10.45 9.25 1.82
C LEU A 93 -10.92 8.03 2.63
N VAL A 94 -10.69 6.81 2.13
CA VAL A 94 -11.01 5.57 2.83
C VAL A 94 -10.09 5.38 4.06
N ASP A 95 -8.81 5.71 3.95
CA ASP A 95 -7.85 5.58 5.06
C ASP A 95 -8.11 6.55 6.22
N SER A 96 -8.62 7.77 5.93
CA SER A 96 -9.08 8.69 6.97
C SER A 96 -10.27 8.19 7.81
N THR A 97 -10.86 7.05 7.44
CA THR A 97 -11.91 6.35 8.22
C THR A 97 -11.39 5.18 9.05
N ASN A 98 -10.09 4.86 8.99
CA ASN A 98 -9.51 3.74 9.74
C ASN A 98 -9.10 4.20 11.15
N GLN A 99 -10.09 4.47 12.01
CA GLN A 99 -9.89 4.21 13.43
C GLN A 99 -9.52 2.74 13.55
N VAL A 100 -8.26 2.45 13.90
CA VAL A 100 -7.69 1.15 14.29
C VAL A 100 -8.77 0.08 14.29
N GLY A 101 -8.86 -0.69 13.19
CA GLY A 101 -9.99 -1.57 12.92
C GLY A 101 -10.44 -2.27 14.19
N HIS A 102 -11.72 -2.10 14.56
CA HIS A 102 -12.33 -2.59 15.80
C HIS A 102 -11.93 -4.05 16.14
N PHE A 103 -11.63 -4.84 15.11
CA PHE A 103 -11.14 -6.21 15.21
C PHE A 103 -9.73 -6.37 15.84
N GLN A 104 -8.78 -5.46 15.56
CA GLN A 104 -7.46 -5.45 16.23
C GLN A 104 -7.56 -5.07 17.71
N LYS A 105 -8.52 -4.22 18.06
CA LYS A 105 -8.71 -3.75 19.44
C LYS A 105 -9.30 -4.83 20.35
N VAL A 106 -10.21 -5.67 19.82
CA VAL A 106 -10.83 -6.77 20.60
C VAL A 106 -9.81 -7.87 20.91
N SER A 107 -8.95 -8.26 19.95
CA SER A 107 -7.91 -9.27 20.21
C SER A 107 -6.86 -8.78 21.23
N LEU A 108 -6.44 -7.51 21.18
CA LEU A 108 -5.48 -6.97 22.15
C LEU A 108 -6.09 -6.88 23.56
N ASN A 109 -7.38 -6.56 23.68
CA ASN A 109 -8.05 -6.41 24.98
C ASN A 109 -8.23 -7.76 25.70
N CYS A 110 -8.48 -8.84 24.97
CA CYS A 110 -8.53 -10.19 25.55
C CYS A 110 -7.19 -10.65 26.11
N TYR A 111 -6.07 -10.29 25.46
CA TYR A 111 -4.73 -10.60 25.98
C TYR A 111 -4.43 -9.84 27.29
N TRP A 112 -4.90 -8.60 27.40
CA TRP A 112 -4.66 -7.78 28.59
C TRP A 112 -5.48 -8.22 29.82
N GLU A 113 -6.75 -8.60 29.65
CA GLU A 113 -7.57 -9.12 30.75
C GLU A 113 -7.04 -10.47 31.30
N LEU A 114 -6.55 -11.35 30.43
CA LEU A 114 -5.91 -12.60 30.85
C LEU A 114 -4.62 -12.35 31.63
N LEU A 115 -3.79 -11.38 31.22
CA LEU A 115 -2.57 -11.03 31.95
C LEU A 115 -2.88 -10.42 33.33
N HIS A 116 -3.94 -9.61 33.43
CA HIS A 116 -4.40 -9.02 34.69
C HIS A 116 -4.96 -10.07 35.67
N MET A 117 -5.63 -11.12 35.18
CA MET A 117 -6.05 -12.26 36.01
C MET A 117 -4.88 -13.09 36.54
N PHE A 118 -3.79 -13.22 35.78
CA PHE A 118 -2.58 -13.92 36.25
C PHE A 118 -1.78 -13.09 37.26
N HIS A 119 -1.73 -11.76 37.12
CA HIS A 119 -1.02 -10.90 38.06
C HIS A 119 -1.76 -10.75 39.41
N CYS A 120 -3.10 -10.80 39.42
CA CYS A 120 -3.88 -10.76 40.67
C CYS A 120 -3.83 -12.05 41.51
N ARG A 121 -3.33 -13.18 40.96
CA ARG A 121 -3.15 -14.43 41.71
C ARG A 121 -1.75 -14.62 42.29
N GLY A 122 -0.81 -13.73 41.99
CA GLY A 122 0.60 -13.84 42.40
C GLY A 122 1.01 -13.06 43.65
N ASN A 123 0.15 -12.19 44.20
CA ASN A 123 0.58 -11.22 45.24
C ASN A 123 0.29 -11.64 46.68
N ASP A 124 0.16 -12.94 46.95
CA ASP A 124 -0.02 -13.48 48.32
C ASP A 124 1.13 -14.38 48.78
N TYR A 125 2.34 -14.17 48.23
CA TYR A 125 3.58 -14.69 48.80
C TYR A 125 4.54 -13.53 49.04
N ARG A 126 4.47 -12.98 50.26
CA ARG A 126 5.59 -12.26 50.86
C ARG A 126 6.80 -13.20 50.85
N ASP A 127 7.93 -12.77 50.31
CA ASP A 127 9.15 -12.93 51.08
C ASP A 127 10.21 -11.86 50.78
N HIS A 128 10.87 -11.47 51.86
CA HIS A 128 12.00 -10.57 51.90
C HIS A 128 13.19 -11.14 51.12
N ARG A 129 13.73 -10.36 50.18
CA ARG A 129 15.13 -9.86 50.18
C ARG A 129 15.52 -9.32 48.80
N HIS A 130 16.20 -8.17 48.86
CA HIS A 130 17.14 -7.60 47.87
C HIS A 130 17.53 -8.52 46.69
N VAL A 131 17.41 -8.01 45.45
CA VAL A 131 18.51 -7.89 44.46
C VAL A 131 18.09 -6.91 43.34
N SER A 132 19.10 -6.22 42.85
CA SER A 132 19.24 -5.10 41.91
C SER A 132 18.53 -5.17 40.55
N HIS A 133 18.19 -3.95 40.09
CA HIS A 133 18.18 -3.46 38.71
C HIS A 133 18.73 -4.42 37.62
N THR A 134 17.86 -4.93 36.76
CA THR A 134 18.16 -5.22 35.34
C THR A 134 16.86 -5.28 34.52
N ARG A 135 16.92 -4.73 33.30
CA ARG A 135 15.78 -4.46 32.38
C ARG A 135 15.13 -5.74 31.81
N PRO A 136 13.82 -5.75 31.50
CA PRO A 136 13.10 -6.92 31.02
C PRO A 136 13.09 -6.99 29.49
N GLU A 137 14.23 -7.28 28.86
CA GLU A 137 14.26 -7.53 27.40
C GLU A 137 14.77 -8.95 27.03
N VAL A 138 15.18 -9.77 27.99
CA VAL A 138 15.91 -11.02 27.68
C VAL A 138 15.06 -12.29 27.77
N TYR A 139 13.80 -12.23 28.23
CA TYR A 139 13.03 -13.45 28.46
C TYR A 139 12.34 -14.05 27.23
N LEU A 140 12.37 -13.41 26.05
CA LEU A 140 11.59 -13.86 24.89
C LEU A 140 12.29 -14.88 23.97
N ILE A 141 13.55 -15.26 24.22
CA ILE A 141 14.29 -16.12 23.27
C ILE A 141 14.45 -17.57 23.74
N LEU A 142 14.22 -17.90 25.02
CA LEU A 142 14.54 -19.24 25.56
C LEU A 142 13.38 -20.23 25.69
N SER A 143 12.14 -19.89 25.31
CA SER A 143 11.00 -20.82 25.46
C SER A 143 10.58 -21.57 24.18
N LEU A 144 11.30 -21.43 23.05
CA LEU A 144 10.92 -22.05 21.77
C LEU A 144 11.82 -23.20 21.27
N SER A 145 12.83 -23.64 22.04
CA SER A 145 13.71 -24.75 21.63
C SER A 145 13.58 -26.04 22.46
N GLY A 146 12.51 -26.20 23.24
CA GLY A 146 12.39 -27.29 24.22
C GLY A 146 11.39 -28.41 23.90
N SER A 147 10.92 -28.56 22.66
CA SER A 147 9.97 -29.64 22.31
C SER A 147 10.34 -30.33 21.00
N ILE A 148 11.50 -30.96 20.96
CA ILE A 148 11.76 -32.19 20.20
C ILE A 148 12.67 -33.05 21.07
N THR A 149 12.09 -34.01 21.79
CA THR A 149 12.47 -35.44 21.90
C THR A 149 11.50 -36.10 22.87
#